data_AF-A0A916J7U8-F1
#
_entry.id   AF-A0A916J7U8-F1
#
_cell.length_a   1.000
_cell.length_b   1.000
_cell.length_c   1.000
_cell.angle_alpha   90.00
_cell.angle_beta   90.00
_cell.angle_gamma   90.00
#
_symmetry.space_group_name_H-M   'P 1'
#
loop_
_entity.id
_entity.type
_entity.pdbx_description
1 polymer ?
#
loop_
_entity_poly.entity_id
_entity_poly.type
_entity_poly.pdbx_seq_one_letter_code
_entity_poly.pdbx_strand_id
1 'polypeptide(L)' 'MLNRLVLNGDPVPERLAAYARQQWQRPSVQLWLNQKRPPL' A
#
# COMPACT_ATOMS: atom_id res chain seq x y z
N MET A 1 -0.22 0.81 -10.34
CA MET A 1 0.27 1.26 -9.02
C MET A 1 1.05 0.12 -8.37
N LEU A 2 2.27 0.36 -7.91
CA LEU A 2 3.17 -0.68 -7.38
C LEU A 2 2.54 -1.49 -6.22
N ASN A 3 1.84 -0.80 -5.32
CA ASN A 3 1.18 -1.46 -4.20
C ASN A 3 0.10 -2.46 -4.62
N ARG A 4 -0.60 -2.16 -5.72
CA ARG A 4 -1.62 -3.05 -6.28
C ARG A 4 -1.00 -4.31 -6.86
N LEU A 5 0.16 -4.20 -7.53
CA LEU A 5 0.90 -5.35 -8.04
C LEU A 5 1.38 -6.27 -6.91
N VAL A 6 1.91 -5.67 -5.84
CA VAL A 6 2.35 -6.41 -4.65
C VAL A 6 1.19 -7.08 -3.92
N LEU A 7 0.04 -6.40 -3.80
CA LEU A 7 -1.16 -6.94 -3.14
C LEU A 7 -1.88 -8.00 -3.98
N ASN A 8 -1.83 -7.89 -5.30
CA ASN A 8 -2.40 -8.88 -6.22
C ASN A 8 -1.53 -10.12 -6.41
N GLY A 9 -0.29 -10.13 -5.92
CA GLY A 9 0.65 -11.24 -6.11
C GLY A 9 1.28 -11.28 -7.51
N ASP A 10 1.25 -10.16 -8.24
CA ASP A 10 1.92 -10.05 -9.52
C ASP A 10 3.45 -10.15 -9.35
N PRO A 11 4.19 -10.69 -10.33
CA PRO A 11 5.63 -10.79 -10.26
C PRO A 11 6.26 -9.40 -10.25
N VAL A 12 6.77 -9.00 -9.09
CA VAL A 12 7.52 -7.75 -8.90
C VAL A 12 8.85 -8.05 -8.20
N PRO A 13 9.93 -7.32 -8.55
CA PRO A 13 11.21 -7.44 -7.87
C PRO A 13 11.09 -7.31 -6.35
N GLU A 14 11.75 -8.19 -5.61
CA GLU A 14 11.63 -8.27 -4.15
C GLU A 14 11.94 -6.93 -3.45
N ARG A 15 12.92 -6.18 -3.96
CA ARG A 15 13.26 -4.83 -3.46
C ARG A 15 12.09 -3.85 -3.59
N LEU A 16 11.34 -3.94 -4.68
CA LEU A 16 10.16 -3.10 -4.89
C LEU A 16 8.99 -3.56 -4.03
N ALA A 17 8.83 -4.88 -3.84
CA ALA A 17 7.82 -5.41 -2.93
C ALA A 17 8.09 -4.99 -1.47
N ALA A 18 9.34 -5.09 -1.01
CA ALA A 18 9.76 -4.61 0.29
C ALA A 18 9.53 -3.10 0.43
N TYR A 19 9.95 -2.31 -0.57
CA TYR A 19 9.72 -0.87 -0.59
C TYR A 19 8.23 -0.53 -0.50
N ALA A 20 7.38 -1.18 -1.29
CA ALA A 20 5.94 -0.95 -1.31
C ALA A 20 5.29 -1.28 0.04
N ARG A 21 5.66 -2.42 0.65
CA ARG A 21 5.22 -2.79 2.01
C ARG A 21 5.63 -1.75 3.06
N GLN A 22 6.88 -1.30 3.03
CA GLN A 22 7.38 -0.26 3.92
C GLN A 22 6.65 1.08 3.72
N GLN A 23 6.39 1.47 2.48
CA GLN A 23 5.61 2.68 2.18
C GLN A 23 4.17 2.58 2.71
N TRP A 24 3.56 1.39 2.68
CA TRP A 24 2.20 1.19 3.18
C TRP A 24 2.09 1.23 4.71
N GLN A 25 3.17 0.88 5.42
CA GLN A 25 3.22 0.96 6.88
C GLN A 25 3.45 2.39 7.41
N ARG A 26 3.69 3.37 6.53
CA ARG A 26 3.95 4.74 6.96
C ARG A 26 2.76 5.31 7.75
N PRO A 27 3.00 6.02 8.87
CA PRO A 27 1.93 6.59 9.69
C PRO A 27 0.95 7.47 8.90
N SER A 28 1.44 8.27 7.95
CA SER A 28 0.58 9.11 7.09
C SER A 28 -0.39 8.30 6.23
N VAL A 29 0.07 7.16 5.70
CA VAL A 29 -0.76 6.25 4.91
C VAL A 29 -1.77 5.54 5.80
N GLN A 30 -1.35 5.06 6.97
CA GLN A 30 -2.25 4.45 7.95
C GLN A 30 -3.31 5.43 8.44
N LEU A 31 -2.95 6.69 8.69
CA LEU A 31 -3.91 7.74 9.05
C LEU A 31 -4.92 7.97 7.93
N TRP A 32 -4.47 8.04 6.67
CA TRP A 32 -5.36 8.17 5.51
C TRP A 32 -6.28 6.95 5.34
N LEU A 33 -5.77 5.73 5.51
CA LEU A 33 -6.57 4.50 5.43
C LEU A 33 -7.65 4.43 6.53
N ASN A 34 -7.37 4.96 7.71
CA ASN A 34 -8.30 4.97 8.85
C ASN A 34 -9.28 6.14 8.82
N GLN A 35 -9.19 7.07 7.86
CA GLN A 35 -10.18 8.13 7.74
C GLN A 35 -11.55 7.55 7.38
N LYS A 36 -12.58 7.97 8.12
CA LYS A 36 -13.97 7.64 7.80
C LYS A 36 -14.31 8.22 6.43
N ARG A 37 -14.60 7.34 5.47
CA ARG A 37 -15.07 7.75 4.15
C ARG A 37 -16.53 8.24 4.28
N PRO A 38 -16.89 9.38 3.69
CA PRO A 38 -18.28 9.82 3.65
C PRO A 38 -19.14 8.75 2.95
N PRO A 39 -20.37 8.51 3.42
CA PRO A 39 -21.30 7.63 2.72
C PRO A 39 -21.60 8.19 1.33
N LEU A 40 -21.68 7.29 0.34
CA LEU A 40 -22.06 7.59 -1.05
C LEU A 40 -23.53 7.98 -1.16
#